data_AF-A0A4Q5A5P1-F1
#
_entry.id   AF-A0A4Q5A5P1-F1
#
_cell.length_a   1.000
_cell.length_b   1.000
_cell.length_c   1.000
_cell.angle_alpha   90.00
_cell.angle_beta   90.00
_cell.angle_gamma   90.00
#
_symmetry.space_group_name_H-M   'P 1'
#
loop_
_entity.id
_entity.type
_entity.pdbx_description
1 polymer ?
#
loop_
_entity_poly.entity_id
_entity_poly.type
_entity_poly.pdbx_seq_one_letter_code
_entity_poly.pdbx_strand_id
1 'polypeptide(L)'
;MSANGIDRKALEQLHAESMGEQVSYYRRPFMVLWAAVQEASAELEEDYGMSAEVAQVWVAERLRQVADSLVDRLAEKAVAHGVSKSNVARAAGADPTNVVRRFPRLASDAPRERLLIDDVLDALE
;
A
#
# COMPACT_ATOMS: atom_id res chain seq x y z
N MET A 1 5.87 -13.71 -25.59
CA MET A 1 6.09 -13.70 -24.11
C MET A 1 4.73 -13.55 -23.44
N SER A 2 4.49 -14.24 -22.32
CA SER A 2 3.24 -14.08 -21.56
C SER A 2 3.22 -12.72 -20.84
N ALA A 3 2.02 -12.19 -20.53
CA ALA A 3 1.87 -10.94 -19.76
C ALA A 3 2.65 -10.99 -18.44
N ASN A 4 2.51 -12.10 -17.69
CA ASN A 4 3.28 -12.35 -16.47
C ASN A 4 4.81 -12.36 -16.68
N GLY A 5 5.29 -12.77 -17.86
CA GLY A 5 6.72 -12.69 -18.19
C GLY A 5 7.19 -11.26 -18.45
N ILE A 6 6.34 -10.42 -19.02
CA ILE A 6 6.59 -8.98 -19.23
C ILE A 6 6.65 -8.26 -17.88
N ASP A 7 5.65 -8.47 -17.03
CA ASP A 7 5.60 -7.85 -15.69
C ASP A 7 6.81 -8.24 -14.85
N ARG A 8 7.19 -9.53 -14.87
CA ARG A 8 8.37 -10.01 -14.15
C ARG A 8 9.64 -9.27 -14.57
N LYS A 9 9.84 -9.11 -15.88
CA LYS A 9 11.01 -8.41 -16.43
C LYS A 9 10.98 -6.93 -16.06
N ALA A 10 9.82 -6.28 -16.11
CA ALA A 10 9.67 -4.88 -15.72
C ALA A 10 9.99 -4.66 -14.23
N LEU A 11 9.52 -5.56 -13.35
CA LEU A 11 9.84 -5.52 -11.92
C LEU A 11 11.34 -5.75 -11.65
N GLU A 12 11.98 -6.66 -12.38
CA GLU A 12 13.44 -6.87 -12.31
C GLU A 12 14.21 -5.60 -12.72
N GLN A 13 13.73 -4.87 -13.74
CA GLN A 13 14.32 -3.59 -14.16
C GLN A 13 14.13 -2.49 -13.12
N LEU A 14 12.92 -2.33 -12.58
CA LEU A 14 12.62 -1.35 -11.53
C LEU A 14 13.49 -1.54 -10.29
N HIS A 15 13.71 -2.79 -9.85
CA HIS A 15 14.57 -3.07 -8.70
C HIS A 15 16.06 -2.85 -8.98
N ALA A 16 16.48 -2.85 -10.24
CA ALA A 16 17.86 -2.59 -10.63
C ALA A 16 18.16 -1.08 -10.79
N GLU A 17 17.13 -0.23 -10.85
CA GLU A 17 17.29 1.22 -10.86
C GLU A 17 17.95 1.73 -9.58
N SER A 18 18.58 2.90 -9.67
CA SER A 18 19.13 3.57 -8.50
C SER A 18 18.03 3.97 -7.51
N MET A 19 18.38 4.11 -6.22
CA MET A 19 17.43 4.57 -5.20
C MET A 19 16.78 5.91 -5.59
N GLY A 20 17.53 6.83 -6.21
CA GLY A 20 16.99 8.13 -6.63
C GLY A 20 15.93 8.02 -7.71
N GLU A 21 16.10 7.10 -8.66
CA GLU A 21 15.12 6.80 -9.71
C GLU A 21 13.87 6.13 -9.12
N GLN A 22 14.06 5.12 -8.26
CA GLN A 22 12.94 4.46 -7.58
C GLN A 22 12.12 5.45 -6.73
N VAL A 23 12.80 6.29 -5.93
CA VAL A 23 12.16 7.35 -5.14
C VAL A 23 11.38 8.32 -6.02
N SER A 24 11.82 8.58 -7.24
CA SER A 24 11.15 9.53 -8.13
C SER A 24 9.70 9.14 -8.46
N TYR A 25 9.37 7.84 -8.47
CA TYR A 25 8.02 7.34 -8.73
C TYR A 25 7.03 7.67 -7.61
N TYR A 26 7.48 7.73 -6.35
CA TYR A 26 6.62 7.97 -5.19
C TYR A 26 6.89 9.29 -4.45
N ARG A 27 7.92 10.06 -4.84
CA ARG A 27 8.26 11.34 -4.21
C ARG A 27 7.11 12.35 -4.24
N ARG A 28 6.50 12.58 -5.41
CA ARG A 28 5.38 13.53 -5.54
C ARG A 28 4.15 13.09 -4.74
N PRO A 29 3.68 11.83 -4.86
CA PRO A 29 2.64 11.31 -3.98
C PRO A 29 2.96 11.47 -2.49
N PHE A 30 4.20 11.18 -2.08
CA PHE A 30 4.61 11.30 -0.68
C PHE A 30 4.55 12.75 -0.17
N MET A 31 4.92 13.75 -0.98
CA MET A 31 4.79 15.15 -0.58
C MET A 31 3.34 15.54 -0.28
N VAL A 32 2.38 15.03 -1.07
CA VAL A 32 0.95 15.26 -0.84
C VAL A 32 0.50 14.56 0.44
N LEU A 33 0.90 13.30 0.64
CA LEU A 33 0.63 12.57 1.88
C LEU A 33 1.19 13.30 3.11
N TRP A 34 2.41 13.81 3.01
CA TRP A 34 3.06 14.56 4.08
C TRP A 34 2.27 15.82 4.43
N ALA A 35 1.83 16.59 3.43
CA ALA A 35 0.99 17.76 3.67
C ALA A 35 -0.35 17.39 4.34
N ALA A 36 -0.99 16.31 3.89
CA ALA A 36 -2.23 15.82 4.49
C ALA A 36 -2.04 15.39 5.96
N VAL A 37 -0.90 14.79 6.31
CA VAL A 37 -0.57 14.46 7.70
C VAL A 37 -0.48 15.73 8.55
N GLN A 38 0.19 16.77 8.06
CA GLN A 38 0.33 18.04 8.80
C GLN A 38 -1.03 18.69 9.04
N GLU A 39 -1.85 18.80 7.99
CA GLU A 39 -3.18 19.43 8.06
C GLU A 39 -4.08 18.71 9.09
N ALA A 40 -4.27 17.39 8.92
CA ALA A 40 -5.14 16.63 9.81
C ALA A 40 -4.60 16.54 11.24
N SER A 41 -3.28 16.65 11.44
CA SER A 41 -2.71 16.69 12.80
C SER A 41 -3.02 17.99 13.51
N ALA A 42 -2.99 19.13 12.79
CA ALA A 42 -3.33 20.43 13.36
C ALA A 42 -4.78 20.45 13.86
N GLU A 43 -5.72 19.85 13.13
CA GLU A 43 -7.11 19.67 13.60
C GLU A 43 -7.17 18.90 14.94
N LEU A 44 -6.37 17.83 15.08
CA LEU A 44 -6.33 17.05 16.33
C LEU A 44 -5.70 17.82 17.50
N GLU A 45 -4.70 18.67 17.23
CA GLU A 45 -4.12 19.55 18.23
C GLU A 45 -5.16 20.56 18.74
N GLU A 46 -5.91 21.18 17.83
CA GLU A 46 -6.92 22.18 18.15
C GLU A 46 -8.12 21.57 18.89
N ASP A 47 -8.66 20.45 18.39
CA ASP A 47 -9.89 19.86 18.91
C ASP A 47 -9.68 19.06 20.20
N TYR A 48 -8.52 18.42 20.36
CA TYR A 48 -8.26 17.48 21.44
C TYR A 48 -7.11 17.90 22.38
N GLY A 49 -6.42 19.00 22.09
CA GLY A 49 -5.27 19.45 22.88
C GLY A 49 -4.09 18.47 22.84
N MET A 50 -4.00 17.67 21.76
CA MET A 50 -2.87 16.76 21.55
C MET A 50 -1.59 17.55 21.30
N SER A 51 -0.43 16.97 21.62
CA SER A 51 0.84 17.52 21.13
C SER A 51 0.98 17.22 19.64
N ALA A 52 1.65 18.12 18.91
CA ALA A 52 1.93 17.98 17.49
C ALA A 52 2.57 16.62 17.14
N GLU A 53 3.53 16.16 17.94
CA GLU A 53 4.23 14.91 17.70
C GLU A 53 3.29 13.70 17.80
N VAL A 54 2.40 13.69 18.79
CA VAL A 54 1.46 12.59 18.99
C VAL A 54 0.37 12.61 17.93
N ALA A 55 -0.14 13.79 17.56
CA ALA A 55 -1.12 13.96 16.49
C ALA A 55 -0.56 13.45 15.15
N GLN A 56 0.65 13.88 14.79
CA GLN A 56 1.32 13.42 13.56
C GLN A 56 1.55 11.92 13.52
N VAL A 57 2.00 11.32 14.63
CA VAL A 57 2.19 9.86 14.70
C VAL A 57 0.84 9.15 14.55
N TRP A 58 -0.21 9.64 15.20
CA TRP A 58 -1.53 9.01 15.13
C TRP A 58 -2.10 9.05 13.70
N VAL A 59 -2.08 10.22 13.06
CA VAL A 59 -2.57 10.41 11.68
C VAL A 59 -1.75 9.58 10.70
N ALA A 60 -0.42 9.63 10.79
CA ALA A 60 0.46 8.85 9.92
C ALA A 60 0.23 7.34 10.07
N GLU A 61 0.00 6.85 11.29
CA GLU A 61 -0.30 5.44 11.54
C GLU A 61 -1.67 5.02 10.97
N ARG A 62 -2.71 5.87 11.09
CA ARG A 62 -4.01 5.60 10.44
C ARG A 62 -3.85 5.51 8.93
N LEU A 63 -3.15 6.46 8.32
CA LEU A 63 -2.90 6.46 6.88
C LEU A 63 -2.07 5.25 6.44
N ARG A 64 -1.08 4.83 7.23
CA ARG A 64 -0.33 3.60 6.98
C ARG A 64 -1.24 2.37 6.95
N GLN A 65 -2.13 2.23 7.93
CA GLN A 65 -3.07 1.10 7.98
C GLN A 65 -4.02 1.08 6.77
N VAL A 66 -4.52 2.25 6.37
CA VAL A 66 -5.35 2.38 5.16
C VAL A 66 -4.54 1.99 3.92
N ALA A 67 -3.32 2.51 3.77
CA ALA A 67 -2.44 2.20 2.65
C ALA A 67 -2.06 0.72 2.59
N ASP A 68 -1.77 0.08 3.73
CA ASP A 68 -1.48 -1.36 3.80
C ASP A 68 -2.69 -2.18 3.31
N SER A 69 -3.89 -1.81 3.75
CA SER A 69 -5.12 -2.47 3.32
C SER A 69 -5.45 -2.22 1.83
N LEU A 70 -5.09 -1.05 1.29
CA LEU A 70 -5.15 -0.77 -0.14
C LEU A 70 -4.21 -1.69 -0.93
N VAL A 71 -2.98 -1.90 -0.47
CA VAL A 71 -2.02 -2.81 -1.12
C VAL A 71 -2.56 -4.24 -1.12
N ASP A 72 -3.16 -4.70 -0.01
CA ASP A 72 -3.80 -6.02 0.07
C ASP A 72 -4.95 -6.16 -0.92
N ARG A 73 -5.82 -5.14 -1.00
CA ARG A 73 -6.94 -5.09 -1.96
C ARG A 73 -6.47 -5.14 -3.41
N LEU A 74 -5.40 -4.41 -3.73
CA LEU A 74 -4.79 -4.39 -5.06
C LEU A 74 -4.14 -5.73 -5.41
N ALA A 75 -3.50 -6.39 -4.43
CA ALA A 75 -2.93 -7.73 -4.61
C ALA A 75 -4.01 -8.77 -4.95
N GLU A 76 -5.14 -8.77 -4.24
CA GLU A 76 -6.29 -9.63 -4.55
C GLU A 76 -6.84 -9.36 -5.94
N LYS A 77 -7.04 -8.08 -6.29
CA LYS A 77 -7.54 -7.68 -7.61
C LYS A 77 -6.60 -8.10 -8.73
N ALA A 78 -5.29 -7.95 -8.53
CA ALA A 78 -4.29 -8.36 -9.51
C ALA A 78 -4.35 -9.87 -9.79
N VAL A 79 -4.42 -10.70 -8.73
CA VAL A 79 -4.54 -12.16 -8.88
C VAL A 79 -5.85 -12.55 -9.55
N ALA A 80 -6.97 -11.90 -9.18
CA ALA A 80 -8.27 -12.12 -9.83
C ALA A 80 -8.25 -11.80 -11.34
N HIS A 81 -7.39 -10.88 -11.77
CA HIS A 81 -7.16 -10.54 -13.18
C HIS A 81 -6.06 -11.37 -13.87
N GLY A 82 -5.57 -12.43 -13.23
CA GLY A 82 -4.61 -13.36 -13.84
C GLY A 82 -3.13 -12.98 -13.68
N VAL A 83 -2.82 -11.95 -12.87
CA VAL A 83 -1.44 -11.70 -12.45
C VAL A 83 -0.98 -12.81 -11.52
N SER A 84 0.21 -13.36 -11.77
CA SER A 84 0.76 -14.43 -10.95
C SER A 84 1.07 -13.94 -9.53
N LYS A 85 0.81 -14.78 -8.53
CA LYS A 85 1.17 -14.50 -7.12
C LYS A 85 2.66 -14.16 -6.97
N SER A 86 3.52 -14.75 -7.79
CA SER A 86 4.96 -14.46 -7.82
C SER A 86 5.25 -13.00 -8.25
N ASN A 87 4.54 -12.47 -9.23
CA ASN A 87 4.70 -11.06 -9.63
C ASN A 87 4.11 -10.11 -8.59
N VAL A 88 2.97 -10.46 -7.99
CA VAL A 88 2.39 -9.68 -6.87
C VAL A 88 3.37 -9.60 -5.70
N ALA A 89 3.99 -10.72 -5.32
CA ALA A 89 5.02 -10.74 -4.28
C ALA A 89 6.20 -9.83 -4.63
N ARG A 90 6.75 -9.95 -5.86
CA ARG A 90 7.85 -9.10 -6.33
C ARG A 90 7.49 -7.61 -6.29
N ALA A 91 6.31 -7.25 -6.78
CA ALA A 91 5.84 -5.87 -6.79
C ALA A 91 5.72 -5.27 -5.37
N ALA A 92 5.40 -6.11 -4.38
CA ALA A 92 5.32 -5.73 -2.98
C ALA A 92 6.66 -5.85 -2.22
N GLY A 93 7.78 -6.11 -2.91
CA GLY A 93 9.08 -6.34 -2.28
C GLY A 93 9.13 -7.60 -1.39
N ALA A 94 8.18 -8.52 -1.55
CA ALA A 94 8.08 -9.75 -0.78
C ALA A 94 8.68 -10.94 -1.53
N ASP A 95 9.13 -11.94 -0.75
CA ASP A 95 9.63 -13.19 -1.32
C ASP A 95 8.49 -13.96 -2.02
N PRO A 96 8.65 -14.34 -3.31
CA PRO A 96 7.64 -15.09 -4.07
C PRO A 96 7.20 -16.41 -3.46
N THR A 97 8.06 -17.07 -2.67
CA THR A 97 7.77 -18.33 -1.98
C THR A 97 6.83 -18.13 -0.78
N ASN A 98 6.80 -16.93 -0.22
CA ASN A 98 6.07 -16.59 1.00
C ASN A 98 4.96 -15.55 0.77
N VAL A 99 4.41 -15.50 -0.45
CA VAL A 99 3.39 -14.52 -0.83
C VAL A 99 2.16 -14.54 0.08
N VAL A 100 1.72 -15.71 0.53
CA VAL A 100 0.56 -15.85 1.43
C VAL A 100 0.87 -15.32 2.84
N ARG A 101 2.14 -15.32 3.25
CA ARG A 101 2.54 -14.69 4.52
C ARG A 101 2.37 -13.17 4.46
N ARG A 102 2.70 -12.54 3.32
CA ARG A 102 2.49 -11.09 3.13
C ARG A 102 1.02 -10.76 2.82
N PHE A 103 0.36 -11.61 2.06
CA PHE A 103 -1.03 -11.44 1.63
C PHE A 103 -1.85 -12.68 2.02
N PRO A 104 -2.28 -12.80 3.28
CA PRO A 104 -3.05 -13.96 3.76
C PRO A 104 -4.30 -14.22 2.92
N ARG A 105 -4.92 -13.15 2.39
CA ARG A 105 -6.13 -13.19 1.56
C ARG A 105 -5.94 -13.84 0.18
N LEU A 106 -4.70 -14.11 -0.22
CA LEU A 106 -4.41 -14.88 -1.43
C LEU A 106 -4.43 -16.40 -1.18
N ALA A 107 -4.62 -16.87 0.05
CA ALA A 107 -4.86 -18.28 0.33
C ALA A 107 -6.23 -18.71 -0.25
N SER A 108 -6.33 -19.97 -0.68
CA SER A 108 -7.52 -20.47 -1.39
C SER A 108 -8.80 -20.45 -0.54
N ASP A 109 -8.65 -20.51 0.78
CA ASP A 109 -9.70 -20.60 1.81
C ASP A 109 -9.75 -19.35 2.71
N ALA A 110 -9.05 -18.27 2.34
CA ALA A 110 -8.99 -17.09 3.18
C ALA A 110 -10.37 -16.44 3.35
N PRO A 111 -10.74 -16.04 4.58
CA PRO A 111 -11.97 -15.32 4.82
C PRO A 111 -11.93 -13.95 4.13
N ARG A 112 -13.02 -13.59 3.44
CA ARG A 112 -13.18 -12.31 2.75
C ARG A 112 -13.81 -11.27 3.68
N GLU A 113 -13.13 -10.97 4.77
CA GLU A 113 -13.54 -9.90 5.68
C GLU A 113 -13.42 -8.54 4.99
N ARG A 114 -14.05 -7.50 5.54
CA ARG A 114 -13.86 -6.13 5.06
C ARG A 114 -12.45 -5.65 5.37
N LEU A 115 -11.85 -4.89 4.46
CA LEU A 115 -10.58 -4.20 4.69
C LEU A 115 -10.87 -2.76 5.13
N LEU A 116 -9.94 -2.15 5.87
CA LEU A 116 -10.06 -0.76 6.30
C LEU A 116 -10.24 0.21 5.12
N ILE A 117 -9.60 -0.07 3.98
CA ILE A 117 -9.79 0.71 2.74
C ILE A 117 -11.25 0.69 2.26
N ASP A 118 -12.00 -0.40 2.47
CA ASP A 118 -13.41 -0.45 2.07
C ASP A 118 -14.22 0.53 2.91
N ASP A 119 -13.94 0.65 4.21
CA ASP A 119 -14.62 1.60 5.10
C ASP A 119 -14.27 3.06 4.77
N VAL A 120 -13.02 3.32 4.37
CA VAL A 120 -12.59 4.64 3.90
C VAL A 120 -13.26 5.03 2.60
N LEU A 121 -13.36 4.10 1.64
CA LEU A 121 -14.03 4.35 0.36
C LEU A 121 -15.52 4.64 0.54
N ASP A 122 -16.21 3.89 1.40
CA ASP A 122 -17.62 4.13 1.73
C ASP A 122 -17.84 5.54 2.33
N ALA A 123 -16.87 6.07 3.09
CA ALA A 123 -16.96 7.40 3.68
C ALA A 123 -16.72 8.56 2.69
N LEU A 124 -16.25 8.26 1.47
CA LEU A 124 -16.03 9.24 0.40
C LEU A 124 -17.23 9.37 -0.56
N GLU A 125 -18.19 8.44 -0.50
CA GLU A 125 -19.42 8.43 -1.31
C GLU A 125 -20.55 9.25 -0.66
#